data_AF-A0A9D4A5A3-F1
#
_entry.id   AF-A0A9D4A5A3-F1
#
_cell.length_a   1.000
_cell.length_b   1.000
_cell.length_c   1.000
_cell.angle_alpha   90.00
_cell.angle_beta   90.00
_cell.angle_gamma   90.00
#
_symmetry.space_group_name_H-M   'P 1'
#
loop_
_entity.id
_entity.type
_entity.pdbx_description
1 polymer ?
#
loop_
_entity_poly.entity_id
_entity_poly.type
_entity_poly.pdbx_seq_one_letter_code
_entity_poly.pdbx_strand_id
1 'polypeptide(L)'
;MKKLITITKNDNLILHAIVFHLDPKPLSFWLWWWLWWFRFVFAGLRPLMVTPPARKVMVVADPAPHSAAALQYALSHALLEQDELILLHVENTSSWKNTLTTFLKRPTIASAANAMTPNNFSGPDWGSTDVNFLDQMKYASEIAQPKIPVRIEKIDPDGKDKATVILSKSKDLGIDLIIIGQKRSLSSAILGYKRPSGSMKGSKLIDTVDYLIENSPCTCVGVQKKGQNGGYVLNSKTQKNFWLLG
;
A
#
# COMPACT_ATOMS: atom_id res chain seq x y z
N MET A 1 -16.75 45.30 -6.52
CA MET A 1 -15.63 45.69 -7.41
C MET A 1 -14.74 44.46 -7.57
N LYS A 2 -14.41 44.03 -8.80
CA LYS A 2 -13.64 42.81 -9.05
C LYS A 2 -12.13 43.12 -8.90
N LYS A 3 -11.40 42.32 -8.12
CA LYS A 3 -9.93 42.43 -8.02
C LYS A 3 -9.32 41.19 -8.67
N LEU A 4 -8.60 41.38 -9.77
CA LEU A 4 -7.89 40.32 -10.48
C LEU A 4 -6.59 40.02 -9.72
N ILE A 5 -6.37 38.76 -9.34
CA ILE A 5 -5.10 38.32 -8.77
C ILE A 5 -4.51 37.28 -9.73
N THR A 6 -3.34 37.59 -10.26
CA THR A 6 -2.58 36.72 -11.17
C THR A 6 -1.64 35.87 -10.34
N ILE A 7 -1.71 34.54 -10.46
CA ILE A 7 -0.77 33.62 -9.80
C ILE A 7 0.06 32.95 -10.89
N THR A 8 1.36 33.27 -10.95
CA THR A 8 2.33 32.64 -11.85
C THR A 8 2.98 31.44 -11.14
N LYS A 9 2.92 30.26 -11.76
CA LYS A 9 3.75 29.11 -11.39
C LYS A 9 4.85 28.97 -12.44
N ASN A 10 6.10 28.85 -11.98
CA ASN A 10 7.27 28.73 -12.85
C ASN A 10 7.09 27.57 -13.83
N ASP A 11 7.56 27.84 -15.06
CA ASP A 11 7.53 27.02 -16.28
C ASP A 11 6.32 27.30 -17.21
N ASN A 12 6.36 28.50 -17.82
CA ASN A 12 5.73 28.93 -19.08
C ASN A 12 4.24 28.64 -19.35
N LEU A 13 3.41 28.44 -18.32
CA LEU A 13 1.96 28.42 -18.47
C LEU A 13 1.30 29.49 -17.58
N ILE A 14 0.83 30.57 -18.19
CA ILE A 14 0.01 31.59 -17.51
C ILE A 14 -1.42 31.06 -17.40
N LEU A 15 -1.81 30.63 -16.20
CA LEU A 15 -3.20 30.31 -15.89
C LEU A 15 -3.87 31.55 -15.29
N HIS A 16 -4.81 32.15 -16.03
CA HIS A 16 -5.69 33.19 -15.49
C HIS A 16 -6.82 32.52 -14.69
N ALA A 17 -6.71 32.50 -13.36
CA ALA A 17 -7.82 32.12 -12.49
C ALA A 17 -8.61 33.38 -12.07
N ILE A 18 -9.90 33.42 -12.43
CA ILE A 18 -10.82 34.47 -11.95
C ILE A 18 -11.57 33.90 -10.74
N VAL A 19 -11.22 34.37 -9.54
CA VAL A 19 -11.98 34.04 -8.32
C VAL A 19 -13.17 35.01 -8.22
N PHE A 20 -14.38 34.48 -8.36
CA PHE A 20 -15.60 35.21 -8.06
C PHE A 20 -15.93 35.04 -6.57
N HIS A 21 -15.77 36.10 -5.77
CA HIS A 21 -16.41 36.17 -4.47
C HIS A 21 -17.90 36.45 -4.72
N LEU A 22 -18.73 35.41 -4.57
CA LEU A 22 -20.18 35.51 -4.72
C LEU A 22 -20.80 35.74 -3.34
N ASP A 23 -21.36 36.92 -3.13
CA ASP A 23 -22.35 37.13 -2.08
C ASP A 23 -23.56 36.22 -2.35
N PRO A 24 -24.11 35.54 -1.33
CA PRO A 24 -25.21 34.62 -1.54
C PRO A 24 -26.50 35.40 -1.79
N LYS A 25 -26.92 35.47 -3.06
CA LYS A 25 -28.28 35.83 -3.46
C LYS A 25 -28.83 34.76 -4.41
N PRO A 26 -30.14 34.47 -4.36
CA PRO A 26 -30.73 33.34 -5.09
C PRO A 26 -30.53 33.52 -6.59
N LEU A 27 -29.90 32.52 -7.20
CA LEU A 27 -29.50 32.48 -8.60
C LEU A 27 -30.73 32.42 -9.50
N SER A 28 -30.84 33.37 -10.43
CA SER A 28 -31.93 33.37 -11.41
C SER A 28 -31.75 32.24 -12.44
N PHE A 29 -32.88 31.73 -12.91
CA PHE A 29 -33.06 30.63 -13.87
C PHE A 29 -32.12 30.69 -15.10
N TRP A 30 -31.71 31.89 -15.51
CA TRP A 30 -30.81 32.14 -16.63
C TRP A 30 -29.37 31.66 -16.38
N LEU A 31 -28.87 31.68 -15.14
CA LEU A 31 -27.51 31.20 -14.85
C LEU A 31 -27.43 29.66 -14.89
N TRP A 32 -28.50 28.98 -14.50
CA TRP A 32 -28.63 27.53 -14.62
C TRP A 32 -28.69 27.09 -16.08
N TRP A 33 -29.38 27.84 -16.93
CA TRP A 33 -29.43 27.56 -18.37
C TRP A 33 -28.07 27.75 -19.05
N TRP A 34 -27.32 28.78 -18.66
CA TRP A 34 -25.96 29.03 -19.16
C TRP A 34 -24.94 27.95 -18.71
N LEU A 35 -24.99 27.52 -17.44
CA LEU A 35 -24.16 26.42 -16.93
C LEU A 35 -24.48 25.08 -17.61
N TRP A 36 -25.75 24.83 -17.92
CA TRP A 36 -26.18 23.63 -18.62
C TRP A 36 -25.73 23.62 -20.08
N TRP A 37 -25.81 24.75 -20.78
CA TRP A 37 -25.31 24.89 -22.15
C TRP A 37 -23.78 24.79 -22.22
N PHE A 38 -23.05 25.36 -21.25
CA PHE A 38 -21.59 25.20 -21.14
C PHE A 38 -21.17 23.73 -20.93
N ARG A 39 -21.90 22.98 -20.08
CA ARG A 39 -21.71 21.52 -19.94
C ARG A 39 -21.96 20.78 -21.24
N PHE A 40 -22.94 21.20 -22.06
CA PHE A 40 -23.27 20.57 -23.33
C PHE A 40 -22.26 20.86 -24.45
N VAL A 41 -21.72 22.08 -24.52
CA VAL A 41 -20.72 22.47 -25.53
C VAL A 41 -19.35 21.83 -25.23
N PHE A 42 -18.99 21.65 -23.96
CA PHE A 42 -17.74 20.97 -23.57
C PHE A 42 -17.87 19.45 -23.42
N ALA A 43 -19.07 18.87 -23.43
CA ALA A 43 -19.25 17.41 -23.42
C ALA A 43 -18.76 16.72 -24.72
N GLY A 44 -18.47 17.48 -25.78
CA GLY A 44 -17.98 16.97 -27.06
C GLY A 44 -16.45 17.01 -27.24
N LEU A 45 -15.72 17.74 -26.39
CA LEU A 45 -14.25 17.78 -26.46
C LEU A 45 -13.71 16.69 -25.55
N ARG A 46 -13.41 15.51 -26.11
CA ARG A 46 -12.57 14.52 -25.42
C ARG A 46 -11.25 15.23 -25.11
N PRO A 47 -10.91 15.51 -23.84
CA PRO A 47 -9.56 15.97 -23.56
C PRO A 47 -8.64 14.88 -24.10
N LEU A 48 -7.64 15.26 -24.90
CA LEU A 48 -6.56 14.35 -25.27
C LEU A 48 -5.86 13.98 -23.97
N MET A 49 -6.34 12.91 -23.37
CA MET A 49 -5.86 12.34 -22.13
C MET A 49 -4.43 11.90 -22.42
N VAL A 50 -3.47 12.68 -21.94
CA VAL A 50 -2.10 12.19 -21.76
C VAL A 50 -2.22 11.09 -20.73
N THR A 51 -2.40 9.86 -21.19
CA THR A 51 -2.39 8.70 -20.31
C THR A 51 -1.00 8.63 -19.69
N PRO A 52 -0.89 8.66 -18.35
CA PRO A 52 0.39 8.45 -17.70
C PRO A 52 1.02 7.15 -18.25
N PRO A 53 2.34 7.10 -18.41
CA PRO A 53 3.01 5.88 -18.85
C PRO A 53 2.63 4.72 -17.91
N ALA A 54 2.45 3.53 -18.47
CA ALA A 54 2.15 2.33 -17.70
C ALA A 54 3.29 2.06 -16.71
N ARG A 55 2.96 1.93 -15.42
CA ARG A 55 3.95 1.70 -14.36
C ARG A 55 3.90 0.26 -13.89
N LYS A 56 5.04 -0.28 -13.49
CA LYS A 56 5.11 -1.54 -12.74
C LYS A 56 5.12 -1.25 -11.25
N VAL A 57 4.07 -1.68 -10.57
CA VAL A 57 3.90 -1.51 -9.13
C VAL A 57 4.11 -2.85 -8.44
N MET A 58 5.08 -2.91 -7.55
CA MET A 58 5.41 -4.13 -6.79
C MET A 58 4.95 -4.01 -5.34
N VAL A 59 4.14 -4.95 -4.88
CA VAL A 59 3.76 -5.09 -3.47
C VAL A 59 4.50 -6.27 -2.87
N VAL A 60 5.22 -6.04 -1.76
CA VAL A 60 5.87 -7.13 -1.02
C VAL A 60 4.82 -7.91 -0.24
N ALA A 61 4.60 -9.16 -0.67
CA ALA A 61 3.57 -10.07 -0.20
C ALA A 61 4.13 -11.06 0.84
N ASP A 62 3.61 -10.98 2.06
CA ASP A 62 3.94 -11.88 3.16
C ASP A 62 2.62 -12.38 3.79
N PRO A 63 2.60 -13.55 4.44
CA PRO A 63 1.45 -14.05 5.20
C PRO A 63 1.28 -13.28 6.53
N ALA A 64 1.30 -11.95 6.47
CA ALA A 64 1.27 -11.05 7.61
C ALA A 64 0.24 -9.92 7.39
N PRO A 65 -0.47 -9.48 8.45
CA PRO A 65 -1.51 -8.45 8.31
C PRO A 65 -1.02 -7.11 7.73
N HIS A 66 0.24 -6.73 7.98
CA HIS A 66 0.79 -5.50 7.43
C HIS A 66 0.96 -5.55 5.91
N SER A 67 1.24 -6.73 5.34
CA SER A 67 1.35 -6.92 3.89
C SER A 67 -0.03 -6.85 3.23
N ALA A 68 -1.03 -7.50 3.82
CA ALA A 68 -2.42 -7.36 3.37
C ALA A 68 -2.91 -5.90 3.39
N ALA A 69 -2.56 -5.14 4.43
CA ALA A 69 -2.86 -3.71 4.49
C ALA A 69 -2.15 -2.89 3.41
N ALA A 70 -0.90 -3.23 3.09
CA ALA A 70 -0.17 -2.57 2.01
C ALA A 70 -0.81 -2.84 0.63
N LEU A 71 -1.29 -4.08 0.40
CA LEU A 71 -2.04 -4.41 -0.80
C LEU A 71 -3.37 -3.64 -0.86
N GLN A 72 -4.10 -3.57 0.25
CA GLN A 72 -5.33 -2.77 0.32
C GLN A 72 -5.08 -1.30 -0.02
N TYR A 73 -4.01 -0.71 0.53
CA TYR A 73 -3.58 0.64 0.18
C TYR A 73 -3.26 0.77 -1.31
N ALA A 74 -2.51 -0.19 -1.87
CA ALA A 74 -2.14 -0.17 -3.28
C ALA A 74 -3.38 -0.16 -4.20
N LEU A 75 -4.31 -1.07 -3.95
CA LEU A 75 -5.56 -1.21 -4.72
C LEU A 75 -6.51 -0.02 -4.60
N SER A 76 -6.46 0.73 -3.50
CA SER A 76 -7.38 1.85 -3.27
C SER A 76 -6.80 3.22 -3.64
N HIS A 77 -5.48 3.39 -3.59
CA HIS A 77 -4.87 4.72 -3.67
C HIS A 77 -3.65 4.81 -4.61
N ALA A 78 -2.97 3.71 -4.91
CA ALA A 78 -1.69 3.77 -5.63
C ALA A 78 -1.78 3.32 -7.09
N LEU A 79 -2.65 2.34 -7.38
CA LEU A 79 -2.78 1.70 -8.68
C LEU A 79 -3.75 2.47 -9.61
N LEU A 80 -3.33 2.62 -10.86
CA LEU A 80 -4.11 3.18 -11.98
C LEU A 80 -4.43 2.09 -13.01
N GLU A 81 -5.44 2.31 -13.85
CA GLU A 81 -5.93 1.29 -14.80
C GLU A 81 -4.87 0.77 -15.78
N GLN A 82 -3.87 1.58 -16.11
CA GLN A 82 -2.77 1.22 -17.01
C GLN A 82 -1.54 0.60 -16.29
N ASP A 83 -1.57 0.48 -14.97
CA ASP A 83 -0.44 -0.09 -14.22
C ASP A 83 -0.45 -1.63 -14.30
N GLU A 84 0.68 -2.25 -13.98
CA GLU A 84 0.82 -3.69 -13.72
C GLU A 84 1.11 -3.92 -12.23
N LEU A 85 0.38 -4.83 -11.59
CA LEU A 85 0.60 -5.19 -10.18
C LEU A 85 1.41 -6.48 -10.07
N ILE A 86 2.53 -6.43 -9.36
CA ILE A 86 3.39 -7.57 -9.07
C ILE A 86 3.39 -7.84 -7.57
N LEU A 87 2.89 -9.02 -7.17
CA LEU A 87 2.95 -9.52 -5.80
C LEU A 87 4.26 -10.30 -5.62
N LEU A 88 5.24 -9.70 -4.94
CA LEU A 88 6.55 -10.33 -4.69
C LEU A 88 6.55 -11.01 -3.32
N HIS A 89 6.69 -12.33 -3.30
CA HIS A 89 6.97 -13.09 -2.09
C HIS A 89 8.44 -13.51 -2.04
N VAL A 90 9.11 -13.16 -0.94
CA VAL A 90 10.47 -13.66 -0.66
C VAL A 90 10.32 -14.83 0.32
N GLU A 91 10.75 -16.01 -0.10
CA GLU A 91 10.64 -17.20 0.73
C GLU A 91 11.48 -17.04 2.00
N ASN A 92 10.95 -17.50 3.13
CA ASN A 92 11.68 -17.41 4.39
C ASN A 92 12.52 -18.67 4.58
N THR A 93 13.85 -18.56 4.47
CA THR A 93 14.78 -19.67 4.74
C THR A 93 14.77 -20.13 6.19
N SER A 94 14.14 -19.39 7.12
CA SER A 94 14.03 -19.77 8.53
C SER A 94 12.77 -20.60 8.87
N SER A 95 12.37 -21.53 8.01
CA SER A 95 11.41 -22.58 8.39
C SER A 95 12.12 -23.60 9.28
N TRP A 96 11.97 -23.47 10.62
CA TRP A 96 11.72 -24.61 11.54
C TRP A 96 11.64 -24.24 13.04
N LYS A 97 12.24 -23.17 13.58
CA LYS A 97 12.37 -23.08 15.08
C LYS A 97 11.42 -22.18 15.89
N ASN A 98 10.76 -21.16 15.34
CA ASN A 98 10.20 -20.11 16.22
C ASN A 98 8.67 -19.88 16.19
N THR A 99 7.87 -20.65 15.44
CA THR A 99 6.40 -20.43 15.37
C THR A 99 5.59 -21.34 16.30
N LEU A 100 6.16 -22.43 16.83
CA LEU A 100 5.43 -23.40 17.65
C LEU A 100 5.35 -23.05 19.15
N THR A 101 6.07 -22.02 19.63
CA THR A 101 6.15 -21.74 21.07
C THR A 101 5.18 -20.66 21.56
N THR A 102 4.50 -19.92 20.67
CA THR A 102 3.55 -18.87 21.06
C THR A 102 2.08 -19.32 21.02
N PHE A 103 1.74 -20.39 20.27
CA PHE A 103 0.36 -20.87 20.15
C PHE A 103 -0.04 -21.98 21.14
N LEU A 104 0.91 -22.58 21.88
CA LEU A 104 0.62 -23.66 22.83
C LEU A 104 0.53 -23.23 24.31
N LYS A 105 0.61 -21.93 24.64
CA LYS A 105 0.38 -21.43 26.00
C LYS A 105 -0.91 -20.63 26.09
N ARG A 106 -2.04 -21.33 26.07
CA ARG A 106 -3.31 -20.82 26.60
C ARG A 106 -3.60 -21.55 27.93
N PRO A 107 -3.85 -20.83 29.04
CA PRO A 107 -4.07 -21.46 30.34
C PRO A 107 -5.43 -22.18 30.35
N THR A 108 -5.43 -23.35 30.98
CA THR A 108 -6.53 -24.30 31.15
C THR A 108 -7.65 -23.74 32.01
N ILE A 109 -8.90 -23.76 31.50
CA ILE A 109 -10.12 -23.78 32.31
C ILE A 109 -11.06 -24.87 31.75
N ALA A 110 -11.24 -25.88 32.59
CA ALA A 110 -12.17 -27.02 32.68
C ALA A 110 -13.31 -27.26 31.65
N SER A 111 -13.34 -28.52 31.18
CA SER A 111 -14.45 -29.51 31.26
C SER A 111 -15.46 -29.75 30.11
N ALA A 112 -15.41 -31.02 29.68
CA ALA A 112 -16.50 -31.97 29.40
C ALA A 112 -17.02 -32.22 27.96
N ALA A 113 -16.79 -33.48 27.55
CA ALA A 113 -17.65 -34.39 26.77
C ALA A 113 -17.66 -34.35 25.23
N ASN A 114 -17.03 -35.39 24.67
CA ASN A 114 -17.46 -36.29 23.59
C ASN A 114 -17.98 -35.69 22.26
N ALA A 115 -17.13 -35.78 21.23
CA ALA A 115 -17.53 -36.35 19.94
C ALA A 115 -16.30 -36.92 19.23
N MET A 116 -16.34 -38.21 18.94
CA MET A 116 -15.36 -38.96 18.15
C MET A 116 -15.38 -38.50 16.70
N THR A 117 -14.23 -38.10 16.17
CA THR A 117 -13.65 -38.49 14.85
C THR A 117 -12.47 -37.57 14.53
N PRO A 118 -11.21 -37.93 14.81
CA PRO A 118 -10.10 -37.39 14.04
C PRO A 118 -9.96 -38.28 12.81
N ASN A 119 -10.44 -37.80 11.67
CA ASN A 119 -10.03 -38.38 10.40
C ASN A 119 -8.50 -38.28 10.34
N ASN A 120 -7.88 -39.44 10.16
CA ASN A 120 -6.48 -39.59 9.80
C ASN A 120 -6.13 -38.60 8.68
N PHE A 121 -5.25 -37.65 8.97
CA PHE A 121 -4.31 -37.18 7.97
C PHE A 121 -2.90 -37.37 8.54
N SER A 122 -2.37 -38.53 8.21
CA SER A 122 -0.99 -38.94 8.41
C SER A 122 -0.10 -38.32 7.34
N GLY A 123 0.96 -37.62 7.77
CA GLY A 123 2.17 -37.42 6.97
C GLY A 123 2.37 -36.02 6.37
N PRO A 124 3.64 -35.61 6.16
CA PRO A 124 4.07 -34.21 6.15
C PRO A 124 4.02 -33.62 4.74
N ASP A 125 3.48 -32.41 4.59
CA ASP A 125 3.65 -31.63 3.37
C ASP A 125 4.08 -30.20 3.72
N TRP A 126 5.38 -29.95 3.54
CA TRP A 126 6.04 -28.67 3.85
C TRP A 126 6.00 -27.68 2.67
N GLY A 127 5.09 -27.85 1.71
CA GLY A 127 4.99 -26.99 0.51
C GLY A 127 3.67 -26.21 0.32
N SER A 128 2.73 -26.28 1.27
CA SER A 128 1.31 -25.96 0.99
C SER A 128 0.77 -24.64 1.60
N THR A 129 1.41 -24.05 2.61
CA THR A 129 0.87 -22.83 3.25
C THR A 129 1.09 -21.56 2.43
N ASP A 130 2.18 -21.50 1.66
CA ASP A 130 2.61 -20.27 1.00
C ASP A 130 1.87 -20.02 -0.32
N VAL A 131 1.41 -21.08 -0.98
CA VAL A 131 0.56 -20.97 -2.19
C VAL A 131 -0.81 -20.39 -1.86
N ASN A 132 -1.41 -20.79 -0.73
CA ASN A 132 -2.79 -20.44 -0.41
C ASN A 132 -2.98 -18.92 -0.17
N PHE A 133 -2.08 -18.26 0.57
CA PHE A 133 -2.26 -16.83 0.87
C PHE A 133 -1.97 -15.94 -0.34
N LEU A 134 -1.02 -16.30 -1.19
CA LEU A 134 -0.68 -15.51 -2.39
C LEU A 134 -1.80 -15.57 -3.42
N ASP A 135 -2.39 -16.75 -3.62
CA ASP A 135 -3.56 -16.92 -4.46
C ASP A 135 -4.74 -16.09 -3.94
N GLN A 136 -4.94 -16.05 -2.62
CA GLN A 136 -5.95 -15.19 -2.01
C GLN A 136 -5.68 -13.69 -2.24
N MET A 137 -4.43 -13.23 -2.11
CA MET A 137 -4.05 -11.84 -2.38
C MET A 137 -4.21 -11.48 -3.86
N LYS A 138 -3.85 -12.40 -4.76
CA LYS A 138 -4.04 -12.22 -6.21
C LYS A 138 -5.52 -12.14 -6.56
N TYR A 139 -6.32 -13.09 -6.08
CA TYR A 139 -7.77 -13.11 -6.30
C TYR A 139 -8.45 -11.83 -5.80
N ALA A 140 -8.10 -11.35 -4.60
CA ALA A 140 -8.61 -10.09 -4.07
C ALA A 140 -8.23 -8.88 -4.95
N SER A 141 -7.03 -8.91 -5.54
CA SER A 141 -6.56 -7.86 -6.44
C SER A 141 -7.33 -7.87 -7.77
N GLU A 142 -7.55 -9.04 -8.35
CA GLU A 142 -8.32 -9.23 -9.60
C GLU A 142 -9.78 -8.79 -9.44
N ILE A 143 -10.40 -9.06 -8.28
CA ILE A 143 -11.75 -8.57 -7.98
C ILE A 143 -11.77 -7.05 -7.81
N ALA A 144 -10.82 -6.51 -7.05
CA ALA A 144 -10.81 -5.09 -6.72
C ALA A 144 -10.51 -4.21 -7.95
N GLN A 145 -9.61 -4.67 -8.82
CA GLN A 145 -9.16 -3.95 -10.02
C GLN A 145 -9.03 -4.90 -11.23
N PRO A 146 -10.14 -5.30 -11.87
CA PRO A 146 -10.13 -6.32 -12.94
C PRO A 146 -9.43 -5.86 -14.23
N LYS A 147 -9.17 -4.57 -14.37
CA LYS A 147 -8.46 -4.00 -15.53
C LYS A 147 -6.93 -4.12 -15.41
N ILE A 148 -6.42 -4.30 -14.18
CA ILE A 148 -4.99 -4.33 -13.91
C ILE A 148 -4.49 -5.78 -14.00
N PRO A 149 -3.47 -6.06 -14.82
CA PRO A 149 -2.82 -7.37 -14.80
C PRO A 149 -2.11 -7.59 -13.45
N VAL A 150 -2.38 -8.74 -12.83
CA VAL A 150 -1.78 -9.14 -11.55
C VAL A 150 -0.87 -10.35 -11.75
N ARG A 151 0.41 -10.21 -11.37
CA ARG A 151 1.43 -11.25 -11.45
C ARG A 151 1.96 -11.61 -10.07
N ILE A 152 2.21 -12.89 -9.82
CA ILE A 152 2.92 -13.35 -8.61
C ILE A 152 4.38 -13.63 -8.99
N GLU A 153 5.31 -13.13 -8.19
CA GLU A 153 6.73 -13.47 -8.26
C GLU A 153 7.16 -14.06 -6.92
N LYS A 154 7.71 -15.27 -6.96
CA LYS A 154 8.34 -15.92 -5.80
C LYS A 154 9.85 -15.89 -5.98
N ILE A 155 10.58 -15.62 -4.91
CA ILE A 155 12.04 -15.62 -4.94
C ILE A 155 12.61 -16.23 -3.68
N ASP A 156 13.50 -17.19 -3.88
CA ASP A 156 14.36 -17.69 -2.83
C ASP A 156 15.42 -16.65 -2.49
N PRO A 157 15.63 -16.31 -1.22
CA PRO A 157 16.59 -15.27 -0.86
C PRO A 157 18.05 -15.69 -1.07
N ASP A 158 18.34 -16.95 -1.42
CA ASP A 158 19.69 -17.45 -1.73
C ASP A 158 20.72 -17.08 -0.62
N GLY A 159 20.29 -17.16 0.64
CA GLY A 159 21.08 -16.77 1.81
C GLY A 159 21.34 -15.26 1.97
N LYS A 160 20.84 -14.42 1.05
CA LYS A 160 20.94 -12.96 1.10
C LYS A 160 19.83 -12.38 1.98
N ASP A 161 20.05 -11.16 2.47
CA ASP A 161 19.04 -10.42 3.21
C ASP A 161 17.82 -10.10 2.33
N LYS A 162 16.62 -10.23 2.92
CA LYS A 162 15.33 -10.00 2.24
C LYS A 162 15.27 -8.65 1.53
N ALA A 163 15.76 -7.59 2.15
CA ALA A 163 15.73 -6.24 1.58
C ALA A 163 16.61 -6.16 0.32
N THR A 164 17.77 -6.81 0.36
CA THR A 164 18.70 -6.87 -0.79
C THR A 164 18.10 -7.65 -1.96
N VAL A 165 17.43 -8.77 -1.68
CA VAL A 165 16.76 -9.59 -2.69
C VAL A 165 15.64 -8.78 -3.37
N ILE A 166 14.83 -8.07 -2.60
CA ILE A 166 13.77 -7.19 -3.11
C ILE A 166 14.35 -6.07 -3.99
N LEU A 167 15.48 -5.45 -3.60
CA LEU A 167 16.13 -4.42 -4.42
C LEU A 167 16.71 -4.94 -5.72
N SER A 168 17.31 -6.14 -5.72
CA SER A 168 17.80 -6.75 -6.96
C SER A 168 16.63 -7.02 -7.90
N LYS A 169 15.60 -7.69 -7.38
CA LYS A 169 14.44 -8.07 -8.17
C LYS A 169 13.67 -6.85 -8.69
N SER A 170 13.61 -5.75 -7.93
CA SER A 170 12.96 -4.52 -8.39
C SER A 170 13.69 -3.87 -9.57
N LYS A 171 15.02 -3.94 -9.59
CA LYS A 171 15.84 -3.48 -10.73
C LYS A 171 15.62 -4.36 -11.94
N ASP A 172 15.67 -5.68 -11.75
CA ASP A 172 15.58 -6.66 -12.84
C ASP A 172 14.22 -6.60 -13.55
N LEU A 173 13.14 -6.37 -12.80
CA LEU A 173 11.79 -6.24 -13.35
C LEU A 173 11.48 -4.83 -13.88
N GLY A 174 12.31 -3.83 -13.58
CA GLY A 174 12.07 -2.43 -13.92
C GLY A 174 10.86 -1.85 -13.17
N ILE A 175 10.81 -2.04 -11.85
CA ILE A 175 9.72 -1.56 -10.99
C ILE A 175 9.81 -0.05 -10.79
N ASP A 176 8.68 0.65 -10.95
CA ASP A 176 8.57 2.10 -10.75
C ASP A 176 8.16 2.49 -9.33
N LEU A 177 7.35 1.64 -8.68
CA LEU A 177 6.84 1.85 -7.33
C LEU A 177 6.87 0.55 -6.51
N ILE A 178 7.59 0.58 -5.39
CA ILE A 178 7.61 -0.49 -4.38
C ILE A 178 6.71 -0.09 -3.22
N ILE A 179 5.78 -0.97 -2.83
CA ILE A 179 4.93 -0.80 -1.67
C ILE A 179 5.21 -1.95 -0.70
N ILE A 180 5.58 -1.63 0.54
CA ILE A 180 5.87 -2.64 1.57
C ILE A 180 5.10 -2.36 2.85
N GLY A 181 4.50 -3.39 3.43
CA GLY A 181 3.80 -3.28 4.70
C GLY A 181 4.78 -3.12 5.86
N GLN A 182 4.63 -2.05 6.64
CA GLN A 182 5.44 -1.77 7.81
C GLN A 182 4.76 -2.30 9.08
N LYS A 183 5.46 -3.17 9.81
CA LYS A 183 4.96 -3.72 11.07
C LYS A 183 4.84 -2.62 12.12
N ARG A 184 3.71 -2.59 12.83
CA ARG A 184 3.57 -1.79 14.03
C ARG A 184 4.37 -2.43 15.16
N SER A 185 5.48 -1.81 15.56
CA SER A 185 6.16 -2.21 16.80
C SER A 185 5.22 -1.95 17.98
N LEU A 186 4.86 -3.00 18.71
CA LEU A 186 3.97 -2.94 19.89
C LEU A 186 4.60 -2.14 21.04
N SER A 187 5.90 -1.85 20.97
CA SER A 187 6.64 -1.05 21.96
C SER A 187 6.16 0.40 22.06
N SER A 188 5.53 0.96 21.02
CA SER A 188 5.10 2.37 21.01
C SER A 188 3.66 2.60 21.50
N ALA A 189 2.92 1.55 21.87
CA ALA A 189 1.52 1.67 22.30
C ALA A 189 1.30 1.51 23.82
N ILE A 190 2.22 0.88 24.54
CA ILE A 190 2.06 0.57 25.98
C ILE A 190 2.87 1.51 26.89
N LEU A 191 3.98 2.09 26.42
CA LEU A 191 4.70 3.15 27.13
C LEU A 191 4.65 4.44 26.31
N GLY A 192 3.80 5.38 26.73
CA GLY A 192 3.54 6.67 26.10
C GLY A 192 4.70 7.67 26.10
N TYR A 193 5.92 7.26 25.79
CA TYR A 193 7.04 8.17 25.56
C TYR A 193 7.27 8.35 24.06
N LYS A 194 6.63 9.41 23.52
CA LYS A 194 7.13 10.07 22.32
C LYS A 194 8.61 10.40 22.56
N ARG A 195 9.49 9.97 21.68
CA ARG A 195 10.67 10.78 21.36
C ARG A 195 10.52 11.37 19.97
N PRO A 196 10.69 12.68 19.81
CA PRO A 196 10.90 13.25 18.50
C PRO A 196 12.23 12.69 18.00
N SER A 197 12.25 12.12 16.79
CA SER A 197 13.45 11.78 16.01
C SER A 197 14.73 11.52 16.83
N GLY A 198 14.96 10.29 17.28
CA GLY A 198 16.20 9.99 18.01
C GLY A 198 16.24 8.62 18.68
N SER A 199 16.81 7.65 17.96
CA SER A 199 17.70 6.58 18.45
C SER A 199 17.44 6.02 19.86
N MET A 200 17.08 4.73 19.95
CA MET A 200 17.74 3.87 20.94
C MET A 200 18.43 2.69 20.32
N LYS A 201 19.75 2.77 20.47
CA LYS A 201 20.74 1.72 20.53
C LYS A 201 20.23 0.50 21.33
N GLY A 202 19.62 -0.42 20.61
CA GLY A 202 19.62 -1.85 20.86
C GLY A 202 19.67 -2.47 19.47
N SER A 203 20.88 -2.85 19.03
CA SER A 203 21.27 -3.26 17.67
C SER A 203 20.36 -2.72 16.55
N LYS A 204 20.81 -1.70 15.81
CA LYS A 204 20.13 -1.22 14.59
C LYS A 204 20.16 -2.34 13.53
N LEU A 205 19.38 -3.40 13.73
CA LEU A 205 18.86 -4.24 12.68
C LEU A 205 18.01 -3.28 11.88
N ILE A 206 18.59 -2.76 10.81
CA ILE A 206 17.91 -1.88 9.87
C ILE A 206 16.60 -2.58 9.48
N ASP A 207 15.47 -1.89 9.69
CA ASP A 207 14.17 -2.38 9.25
C ASP A 207 14.23 -2.53 7.72
N THR A 208 13.81 -3.68 7.20
CA THR A 208 13.73 -3.95 5.75
C THR A 208 13.04 -2.80 5.01
N VAL A 209 12.00 -2.22 5.61
CA VAL A 209 11.28 -1.07 5.04
C VAL A 209 12.17 0.16 4.92
N ASP A 210 12.88 0.52 5.98
CA ASP A 210 13.76 1.70 5.97
C ASP A 210 14.92 1.52 4.99
N TYR A 211 15.50 0.31 4.92
CA TYR A 211 16.53 -0.01 3.93
C TYR A 211 16.04 0.18 2.50
N LEU A 212 14.85 -0.35 2.19
CA LEU A 212 14.25 -0.22 0.87
C LEU A 212 13.99 1.24 0.53
N ILE A 213 13.43 2.02 1.46
CA ILE A 213 13.14 3.44 1.24
C ILE A 213 14.42 4.25 0.94
N GLU A 214 15.51 3.93 1.62
CA GLU A 214 16.78 4.66 1.45
C GLU A 214 17.51 4.27 0.16
N ASN A 215 17.52 2.98 -0.17
CA ASN A 215 18.37 2.37 -1.20
C ASN A 215 17.63 1.99 -2.48
N SER A 216 16.30 2.09 -2.54
CA SER A 216 15.55 1.79 -3.77
C SER A 216 15.92 2.78 -4.89
N PRO A 217 16.14 2.28 -6.12
CA PRO A 217 16.35 3.13 -7.28
C PRO A 217 15.06 3.82 -7.74
N CYS A 218 13.91 3.24 -7.39
CA CYS A 218 12.58 3.72 -7.71
C CYS A 218 11.84 4.22 -6.48
N THR A 219 10.59 4.68 -6.65
CA THR A 219 9.79 5.18 -5.53
C THR A 219 9.47 4.01 -4.59
N CYS A 220 9.78 4.15 -3.31
CA CYS A 220 9.43 3.14 -2.30
C CYS A 220 8.59 3.78 -1.19
N VAL A 221 7.51 3.09 -0.83
CA VAL A 221 6.55 3.51 0.20
C VAL A 221 6.35 2.38 1.21
N GLY A 222 6.72 2.65 2.45
CA GLY A 222 6.34 1.87 3.62
C GLY A 222 4.93 2.25 4.09
N VAL A 223 4.05 1.27 4.23
CA VAL A 223 2.63 1.47 4.57
C VAL A 223 2.32 0.87 5.93
N GLN A 224 1.77 1.68 6.84
CA GLN A 224 1.30 1.23 8.13
C GLN A 224 -0.19 1.58 8.33
N LYS A 225 -1.04 0.57 8.52
CA LYS A 225 -2.47 0.76 8.79
C LYS A 225 -2.71 1.26 10.22
N LYS A 226 -3.52 2.31 10.38
CA LYS A 226 -3.87 2.89 11.69
C LYS A 226 -5.24 2.37 12.15
N GLY A 227 -5.27 1.22 12.81
CA GLY A 227 -6.50 0.66 13.39
C GLY A 227 -7.47 0.10 12.32
N GLN A 228 -8.71 -0.21 12.72
CA GLN A 228 -9.68 -0.86 11.83
C GLN A 228 -10.31 0.13 10.83
N ASN A 229 -10.75 1.30 11.31
CA ASN A 229 -11.41 2.34 10.50
C ASN A 229 -10.53 3.59 10.30
N GLY A 230 -9.25 3.52 10.63
CA GLY A 230 -8.33 4.61 10.33
C GLY A 230 -7.64 4.39 8.99
N GLY A 231 -7.07 5.46 8.47
CA GLY A 231 -6.31 5.38 7.22
C GLY A 231 -4.90 4.82 7.38
N TYR A 232 -3.98 5.34 6.58
CA TYR A 232 -2.62 4.84 6.46
C TYR A 232 -1.59 5.88 6.90
N VAL A 233 -0.51 5.42 7.51
CA VAL A 233 0.72 6.20 7.65
C VAL A 233 1.68 5.73 6.58
N LEU A 234 2.13 6.66 5.75
CA LEU A 234 3.04 6.41 4.66
C LEU A 234 4.43 6.97 4.98
N ASN A 235 5.44 6.18 4.67
CA ASN A 235 6.85 6.54 4.78
C ASN A 235 7.52 6.36 3.42
N SER A 236 8.17 7.39 2.92
CA SER A 236 8.98 7.38 1.69
C SER A 236 10.31 8.08 1.94
N LYS A 237 11.13 8.19 0.89
CA LYS A 237 12.44 8.84 0.98
C LYS A 237 12.32 10.34 1.28
N THR A 238 11.31 10.99 0.72
CA THR A 238 11.12 12.44 0.81
C THR A 238 10.08 12.85 1.84
N GLN A 239 9.18 11.94 2.24
CA GLN A 239 8.11 12.24 3.19
C GLN A 239 7.98 11.12 4.22
N LYS A 240 8.02 11.48 5.50
CA LYS A 240 7.85 10.53 6.61
C LYS A 240 6.58 10.88 7.39
N ASN A 241 5.91 9.87 7.90
CA ASN A 241 4.69 9.97 8.70
C ASN A 241 3.55 10.73 8.00
N PHE A 242 3.40 10.55 6.68
CA PHE A 242 2.31 11.16 5.93
C PHE A 242 1.01 10.40 6.24
N TRP A 243 0.02 11.12 6.76
CA TRP A 243 -1.29 10.56 7.11
C TRP A 243 -2.23 10.64 5.92
N LEU A 244 -2.61 9.48 5.40
CA LEU A 244 -3.67 9.37 4.41
C LEU A 244 -4.94 8.92 5.12
N LEU A 245 -6.02 9.69 5.01
CA LEU A 245 -7.33 9.29 5.51
C LEU A 245 -7.90 8.21 4.59
N GLY A 246 -8.50 7.18 5.18
CA GLY A 246 -9.09 6.05 4.47
C GLY A 246 -10.57 6.24 4.18
#